data_AF-A0AA96JUI1-F1
#
_entry.id   AF-A0AA96JUI1-F1
#
_cell.length_a   1.000
_cell.length_b   1.000
_cell.length_c   1.000
_cell.angle_alpha   90.00
_cell.angle_beta   90.00
_cell.angle_gamma   90.00
#
_symmetry.space_group_name_H-M   'P 1'
#
loop_
_entity.id
_entity.type
_entity.pdbx_description
1 polymer ?
#
loop_
_entity_poly.entity_id
_entity_poly.type
_entity_poly.pdbx_seq_one_letter_code
_entity_poly.pdbx_strand_id
1 'polypeptide(L)'
;MRSGRLLGTGLDGDAVQLAAAGLVRLTAEEWLGGAAGAPAWFSHVRAASFADTWLAFGETAAPGLRVPARAVVRSVARLAAELVLQARAYDDPATLEWLGRESAEARDRARRDDVSHPAEPAALALVWHGVQAAADDEDATAEGRESHDRRITERAEAYVRERHHRQDTLALLLACARIAATALQELSSGDRAEAARHLDELAGRHMPHTAPVPLWVPGRPDQAAA
;
A
#
# COMPACT_ATOMS: atom_id res chain seq x y z
N MET A 1 -11.03 -27.12 24.36
CA MET A 1 -10.05 -26.05 24.68
C MET A 1 -8.63 -26.59 24.55
N ARG A 2 -7.98 -26.30 23.42
CA ARG A 2 -6.52 -26.34 23.29
C ARG A 2 -6.14 -25.10 22.49
N SER A 3 -5.69 -24.08 23.21
CA SER A 3 -5.11 -22.87 22.64
C SER A 3 -3.82 -23.23 21.93
N GLY A 4 -3.90 -23.40 20.61
CA GLY A 4 -2.73 -23.38 19.76
C GLY A 4 -2.22 -21.95 19.72
N ARG A 5 -1.17 -21.67 20.50
CA ARG A 5 -0.29 -20.52 20.27
C ARG A 5 0.15 -20.61 18.81
N LEU A 6 -0.44 -19.78 17.96
CA LEU A 6 0.17 -19.43 16.68
C LEU A 6 1.48 -18.74 17.05
N LEU A 7 2.57 -19.45 16.81
CA LEU A 7 3.93 -18.97 16.98
C LEU A 7 4.07 -17.70 16.14
N GLY A 8 4.29 -16.59 16.85
CA GLY A 8 4.41 -15.25 16.31
C GLY A 8 5.62 -15.07 15.42
N THR A 9 5.59 -13.96 14.69
CA THR A 9 6.53 -13.37 13.72
C THR A 9 6.21 -13.53 12.23
N GLY A 10 5.65 -14.65 11.76
CA GLY A 10 5.31 -14.82 10.34
C GLY A 10 3.95 -14.21 9.94
N LEU A 11 2.90 -14.54 10.72
CA LEU A 11 1.51 -14.24 10.36
C LEU A 11 1.16 -12.75 10.38
N ASP A 12 1.86 -11.96 11.21
CA ASP A 12 1.62 -10.51 11.29
C ASP A 12 2.19 -9.79 10.06
N GLY A 13 3.34 -10.26 9.53
CA GLY A 13 3.93 -9.74 8.29
C GLY A 13 3.08 -10.08 7.07
N ASP A 14 2.60 -11.32 6.98
CA ASP A 14 1.76 -11.77 5.88
C ASP A 14 0.41 -11.03 5.85
N ALA A 15 -0.21 -10.81 7.02
CA ALA A 15 -1.46 -10.04 7.12
C ALA A 15 -1.29 -8.58 6.67
N VAL A 16 -0.14 -7.96 6.97
CA VAL A 16 0.19 -6.60 6.52
C VAL A 16 0.33 -6.54 4.99
N GLN A 17 0.99 -7.54 4.38
CA GLN A 17 1.12 -7.60 2.93
C GLN A 17 -0.21 -7.84 2.23
N LEU A 18 -1.07 -8.70 2.79
CA LEU A 18 -2.42 -8.93 2.27
C LEU A 18 -3.29 -7.68 2.37
N ALA A 19 -3.22 -6.93 3.48
CA ALA A 19 -3.92 -5.65 3.62
C ALA A 19 -3.43 -4.62 2.60
N ALA A 20 -2.12 -4.57 2.34
CA ALA A 20 -1.55 -3.69 1.32
C ALA A 20 -2.02 -4.05 -0.09
N ALA A 21 -1.98 -5.34 -0.45
CA ALA A 21 -2.47 -5.83 -1.74
C ALA A 21 -3.98 -5.58 -1.92
N GLY A 22 -4.77 -5.75 -0.85
CA GLY A 22 -6.21 -5.43 -0.85
C GLY A 22 -6.49 -3.95 -1.11
N LEU A 23 -5.74 -3.04 -0.48
CA LEU A 23 -5.85 -1.60 -0.75
C LEU A 23 -5.49 -1.25 -2.20
N VAL A 24 -4.39 -1.79 -2.73
CA VAL A 24 -3.98 -1.57 -4.13
C VAL A 24 -5.00 -2.14 -5.10
N ARG A 25 -5.54 -3.34 -4.84
CA ARG A 25 -6.59 -3.95 -5.65
C ARG A 25 -7.84 -3.09 -5.70
N LEU A 26 -8.40 -2.70 -4.55
CA LEU A 26 -9.60 -1.87 -4.50
C LEU A 26 -9.38 -0.55 -5.26
N THR A 27 -8.22 0.07 -5.06
CA THR A 27 -7.86 1.29 -5.80
C THR A 27 -7.74 1.00 -7.30
N ALA A 28 -7.06 -0.07 -7.72
CA ALA A 28 -6.89 -0.42 -9.14
C ALA A 28 -8.22 -0.77 -9.82
N GLU A 29 -9.13 -1.46 -9.15
CA GLU A 29 -10.48 -1.73 -9.67
C GLU A 29 -11.28 -0.44 -9.89
N GLU A 30 -11.10 0.56 -9.03
CA GLU A 30 -11.70 1.89 -9.21
C GLU A 30 -11.16 2.61 -10.46
N TRP A 31 -9.87 2.44 -10.78
CA TRP A 31 -9.21 3.05 -11.94
C TRP A 31 -9.43 2.27 -13.24
N LEU A 32 -9.43 0.94 -13.20
CA LEU A 32 -9.46 0.04 -14.37
C LEU A 32 -10.88 -0.38 -14.80
N GLY A 33 -11.89 -0.30 -13.93
CA GLY A 33 -13.27 -0.47 -14.39
C GLY A 33 -14.32 -0.75 -13.31
N GLY A 34 -15.45 -0.03 -13.40
CA GLY A 34 -16.70 -0.40 -12.73
C GLY A 34 -17.70 0.72 -12.50
N ALA A 35 -17.34 1.97 -12.80
CA ALA A 35 -18.23 3.12 -12.67
C ALA A 35 -18.47 3.77 -14.03
N ALA A 36 -19.01 3.03 -15.00
CA ALA A 36 -19.78 3.67 -16.06
C ALA A 36 -21.03 4.29 -15.39
N GLY A 37 -20.87 5.47 -14.78
CA GLY A 37 -21.93 6.22 -14.10
C GLY A 37 -21.86 6.35 -12.57
N ALA A 38 -20.89 5.75 -11.85
CA ALA A 38 -20.73 6.03 -10.42
C ALA A 38 -19.80 7.25 -10.21
N PRO A 39 -20.16 8.22 -9.35
CA PRO A 39 -19.32 9.38 -9.11
C PRO A 39 -17.96 9.02 -8.50
N ALA A 40 -16.92 9.79 -8.82
CA ALA A 40 -15.56 9.63 -8.29
C ALA A 40 -15.44 9.76 -6.75
N TRP A 41 -16.49 10.17 -6.04
CA TRP A 41 -16.53 10.15 -4.57
C TRP A 41 -16.93 8.77 -4.01
N PHE A 42 -17.61 7.92 -4.79
CA PHE A 42 -18.09 6.60 -4.36
C PHE A 42 -16.96 5.56 -4.30
N SER A 43 -15.88 5.79 -5.04
CA SER A 43 -14.66 4.98 -5.07
C SER A 43 -13.82 5.17 -3.81
N HIS A 44 -13.55 6.42 -3.41
CA HIS A 44 -12.84 6.74 -2.17
C HIS A 44 -13.45 6.08 -0.92
N VAL A 45 -14.77 5.81 -0.94
CA VAL A 45 -15.52 5.17 0.13
C VAL A 45 -15.16 3.69 0.31
N ARG A 46 -14.83 2.93 -0.75
CA ARG A 46 -14.54 1.48 -0.63
C ARG A 46 -13.18 1.22 -0.01
N ALA A 47 -12.14 1.86 -0.53
CA ALA A 47 -10.80 1.74 0.04
C ALA A 47 -10.73 2.30 1.48
N ALA A 48 -11.44 3.40 1.78
CA ALA A 48 -11.55 3.93 3.14
C ALA A 48 -12.32 2.98 4.07
N SER A 49 -13.45 2.41 3.62
CA SER A 49 -14.21 1.43 4.41
C SER A 49 -13.43 0.14 4.67
N PHE A 50 -12.62 -0.30 3.69
CA PHE A 50 -11.68 -1.40 3.89
C PHE A 50 -10.65 -1.05 4.96
N ALA A 51 -10.03 0.12 4.86
CA ALA A 51 -9.06 0.60 5.83
C ALA A 51 -9.63 0.68 7.25
N ASP A 52 -10.86 1.17 7.42
CA ASP A 52 -11.54 1.23 8.72
C ASP A 52 -11.80 -0.16 9.32
N THR A 53 -11.95 -1.18 8.46
CA THR A 53 -12.21 -2.56 8.87
C THR A 53 -10.91 -3.28 9.23
N TRP A 54 -9.87 -3.11 8.42
CA TRP A 54 -8.63 -3.89 8.47
C TRP A 54 -7.51 -3.25 9.29
N LEU A 55 -7.53 -1.93 9.49
CA LEU A 55 -6.39 -1.21 10.04
C LEU A 55 -6.63 -0.69 11.45
N ALA A 56 -5.58 -0.74 12.26
CA ALA A 56 -5.51 -0.10 13.57
C ALA A 56 -4.72 1.22 13.48
N PHE A 57 -5.38 2.35 13.76
CA PHE A 57 -4.79 3.69 13.75
C PHE A 57 -4.36 4.16 15.15
N GLY A 58 -3.67 3.29 15.90
CA GLY A 58 -3.25 3.58 17.28
C GLY A 58 -4.33 3.31 18.35
N GLU A 59 -5.48 2.77 17.96
CA GLU A 59 -6.52 2.28 18.88
C GLU A 59 -6.03 1.02 19.63
N THR A 60 -6.49 0.86 20.88
CA THR A 60 -6.24 -0.37 21.66
C THR A 60 -6.78 -1.57 20.87
N ALA A 61 -6.03 -2.69 20.86
CA ALA A 61 -6.33 -3.86 20.04
C ALA A 61 -7.80 -4.29 20.19
N ALA A 62 -8.63 -3.92 19.23
CA ALA A 62 -9.99 -4.42 19.13
C ALA A 62 -9.92 -5.94 18.92
N PRO A 63 -10.83 -6.74 19.50
CA PRO A 63 -10.87 -8.17 19.22
C PRO A 63 -11.05 -8.39 17.71
N GLY A 64 -10.02 -8.91 17.04
CA GLY A 64 -9.96 -9.09 15.58
C GLY A 64 -8.56 -8.78 15.03
N LEU A 65 -8.16 -9.43 13.93
CA LEU A 65 -6.87 -9.23 13.25
C LEU A 65 -6.83 -7.87 12.51
N ARG A 66 -6.83 -6.76 13.25
CA ARG A 66 -6.50 -5.45 12.68
C ARG A 66 -4.99 -5.30 12.65
N VAL A 67 -4.46 -4.99 11.47
CA VAL A 67 -3.02 -4.77 11.31
C VAL A 67 -2.66 -3.31 11.60
N PRO A 68 -1.47 -3.02 12.16
CA PRO A 68 -1.06 -1.64 12.42
C PRO A 68 -0.99 -0.83 11.13
N ALA A 69 -1.72 0.30 11.07
CA ALA A 69 -1.79 1.14 9.86
C ALA A 69 -0.40 1.61 9.39
N ARG A 70 0.51 1.90 10.33
CA ARG A 70 1.91 2.26 10.01
C ARG A 70 2.68 1.15 9.28
N ALA A 71 2.48 -0.11 9.69
CA ALA A 71 3.09 -1.24 9.01
C ALA A 71 2.54 -1.39 7.58
N VAL A 72 1.23 -1.17 7.41
CA VAL A 72 0.59 -1.18 6.09
C VAL A 72 1.07 -0.02 5.21
N VAL A 73 1.31 1.18 5.74
CA VAL A 73 1.91 2.29 4.97
C VAL A 73 3.23 1.86 4.35
N ARG A 74 4.12 1.25 5.15
CA ARG A 74 5.42 0.76 4.67
C ARG A 74 5.23 -0.32 3.59
N SER A 75 4.33 -1.28 3.79
CA SER A 75 4.08 -2.33 2.81
C SER A 75 3.45 -1.82 1.51
N VAL A 76 2.48 -0.91 1.57
CA VAL A 76 1.89 -0.29 0.37
C VAL A 76 2.94 0.54 -0.37
N ALA A 77 3.81 1.28 0.33
CA ALA A 77 4.88 2.04 -0.31
C ALA A 77 5.90 1.14 -1.05
N ARG A 78 6.24 -0.02 -0.47
CA ARG A 78 7.12 -1.02 -1.12
C ARG A 78 6.44 -1.69 -2.31
N LEU A 79 5.17 -2.08 -2.15
CA LEU A 79 4.39 -2.67 -3.23
C LEU A 79 4.25 -1.68 -4.40
N ALA A 80 4.00 -0.40 -4.10
CA ALA A 80 3.98 0.65 -5.10
C ALA A 80 5.34 0.79 -5.81
N ALA A 81 6.46 0.73 -5.07
CA ALA A 81 7.79 0.78 -5.67
C ALA A 81 8.07 -0.41 -6.59
N GLU A 82 7.73 -1.63 -6.18
CA GLU A 82 7.88 -2.84 -7.01
C GLU A 82 7.07 -2.73 -8.31
N LEU A 83 5.81 -2.28 -8.22
CA LEU A 83 4.95 -2.10 -9.40
C LEU A 83 5.45 -0.97 -10.31
N VAL A 84 5.91 0.15 -9.74
CA VAL A 84 6.49 1.26 -10.52
C VAL A 84 7.74 0.79 -11.25
N LEU A 85 8.64 0.04 -10.59
CA LEU A 85 9.84 -0.50 -11.22
C LEU A 85 9.50 -1.45 -12.36
N GLN A 86 8.57 -2.37 -12.14
CA GLN A 86 8.09 -3.27 -13.18
C GLN A 86 7.52 -2.48 -14.38
N ALA A 87 6.67 -1.48 -14.12
CA ALA A 87 6.07 -0.63 -15.16
C ALA A 87 7.12 0.11 -16.01
N ARG A 88 8.28 0.39 -15.39
CA ARG A 88 9.41 1.08 -16.01
C ARG A 88 10.53 0.13 -16.44
N ALA A 89 10.24 -1.17 -16.54
CA ALA A 89 11.19 -2.20 -16.95
C ALA A 89 12.50 -2.21 -16.14
N TYR A 90 12.42 -1.90 -14.84
CA TYR A 90 13.53 -1.88 -13.89
C TYR A 90 14.66 -0.87 -14.20
N ASP A 91 14.33 0.25 -14.85
CA ASP A 91 15.26 1.38 -14.98
C ASP A 91 15.22 2.25 -13.70
N ASP A 92 16.02 1.89 -12.70
CA ASP A 92 16.04 2.57 -11.40
C ASP A 92 16.36 4.08 -11.52
N PRO A 93 17.40 4.52 -12.26
CA PRO A 93 17.71 5.95 -12.39
C PRO A 93 16.57 6.75 -13.02
N ALA A 94 15.98 6.27 -14.13
CA ALA A 94 14.87 6.96 -14.77
C ALA A 94 13.61 6.96 -13.89
N THR A 95 13.38 5.88 -13.15
CA THR A 95 12.26 5.76 -12.21
C THR A 95 12.40 6.76 -11.06
N LEU A 96 13.60 6.89 -10.47
CA LEU A 96 13.87 7.84 -9.39
C LEU A 96 13.76 9.30 -9.87
N GLU A 97 14.22 9.60 -11.10
CA GLU A 97 14.07 10.93 -11.70
C GLU A 97 12.59 11.27 -11.92
N TRP A 98 11.82 10.34 -12.48
CA TRP A 98 10.39 10.50 -12.70
C TRP A 98 9.64 10.73 -11.38
N LEU A 99 9.87 9.90 -10.36
CA LEU A 99 9.28 10.07 -9.02
C LEU A 99 9.65 11.43 -8.40
N GLY A 100 10.89 11.88 -8.59
CA GLY A 100 11.34 13.21 -8.16
C GLY A 100 10.56 14.34 -8.82
N ARG A 101 10.37 14.25 -10.15
CA ARG A 101 9.59 15.22 -10.94
C ARG A 101 8.13 15.26 -10.54
N GLU A 102 7.46 14.10 -10.49
CA GLU A 102 6.07 13.98 -10.04
C GLU A 102 5.88 14.53 -8.62
N SER A 103 6.84 14.26 -7.73
CA SER A 103 6.80 14.77 -6.36
C SER A 103 6.91 16.29 -6.30
N ALA A 104 7.73 16.90 -7.15
CA ALA A 104 7.81 18.36 -7.28
C ALA A 104 6.51 18.95 -7.84
N GLU A 105 5.98 18.37 -8.92
CA GLU A 105 4.74 18.81 -9.55
C GLU A 105 3.53 18.67 -8.62
N ALA A 106 3.46 17.59 -7.83
CA ALA A 106 2.43 17.39 -6.82
C ALA A 106 2.51 18.43 -5.69
N ARG A 107 3.72 18.84 -5.28
CA ARG A 107 3.88 19.94 -4.32
C ARG A 107 3.40 21.27 -4.91
N ASP A 108 3.72 21.54 -6.17
CA ASP A 108 3.30 22.79 -6.81
C ASP A 108 1.80 22.83 -7.09
N ARG A 109 1.17 21.69 -7.41
CA ARG A 109 -0.29 21.55 -7.44
C ARG A 109 -0.90 21.82 -6.06
N ALA A 110 -0.41 21.14 -5.02
CA ALA A 110 -0.89 21.33 -3.66
C ALA A 110 -0.78 22.78 -3.15
N ARG A 111 0.31 23.48 -3.49
CA ARG A 111 0.48 24.91 -3.18
C ARG A 111 -0.53 25.79 -3.90
N ARG A 112 -0.78 25.52 -5.19
CA ARG A 112 -1.76 26.28 -5.99
C ARG A 112 -3.19 26.06 -5.48
N ASP A 113 -3.49 24.84 -5.02
CA ASP A 113 -4.80 24.44 -4.55
C ASP A 113 -5.01 24.71 -3.04
N ASP A 114 -4.05 25.38 -2.38
CA ASP A 114 -4.03 25.69 -0.94
C ASP A 114 -4.28 24.45 -0.05
N VAL A 115 -3.77 23.29 -0.47
CA VAL A 115 -3.89 22.04 0.29
C VAL A 115 -2.93 22.11 1.47
N SER A 116 -3.49 22.32 2.66
CA SER A 116 -2.71 22.55 3.88
C SER A 116 -1.87 21.35 4.33
N HIS A 117 -2.18 20.14 3.86
CA HIS A 117 -1.49 18.91 4.27
C HIS A 117 -1.45 17.84 3.17
N PRO A 118 -0.61 18.03 2.13
CA PRO A 118 -0.72 17.23 0.91
C PRO A 118 -0.09 15.83 1.03
N ALA A 119 -0.92 14.79 0.94
CA ALA A 119 -0.49 13.38 1.05
C ALA A 119 0.28 12.88 -0.18
N GLU A 120 -0.12 13.31 -1.38
CA GLU A 120 0.46 12.86 -2.65
C GLU A 120 1.99 13.07 -2.76
N PRO A 121 2.55 14.26 -2.51
CA PRO A 121 4.00 14.44 -2.56
C PRO A 121 4.75 13.66 -1.48
N ALA A 122 4.11 13.41 -0.32
CA ALA A 122 4.68 12.57 0.72
C ALA A 122 4.70 11.09 0.30
N ALA A 123 3.60 10.59 -0.26
CA ALA A 123 3.50 9.24 -0.80
C ALA A 123 4.53 8.98 -1.90
N LEU A 124 4.70 9.91 -2.85
CA LEU A 124 5.74 9.82 -3.89
C LEU A 124 7.15 9.73 -3.30
N ALA A 125 7.43 10.48 -2.22
CA ALA A 125 8.70 10.38 -1.53
C ALA A 125 8.89 9.03 -0.81
N LEU A 126 7.83 8.42 -0.28
CA LEU A 126 7.90 7.07 0.30
C LEU A 126 8.22 6.02 -0.78
N VAL A 127 7.53 6.09 -1.92
CA VAL A 127 7.77 5.19 -3.06
C VAL A 127 9.21 5.36 -3.58
N TRP A 128 9.74 6.59 -3.62
CA TRP A 128 11.13 6.86 -3.99
C TRP A 128 12.16 6.17 -3.06
N HIS A 129 11.91 6.13 -1.74
CA HIS A 129 12.74 5.33 -0.83
C HIS A 129 12.52 3.82 -1.01
N GLY A 130 11.30 3.41 -1.36
CA GLY A 130 11.00 2.01 -1.70
C GLY A 130 11.76 1.54 -2.94
N VAL A 131 11.87 2.38 -3.97
CA VAL A 131 12.65 2.09 -5.18
C VAL A 131 14.13 1.97 -4.85
N GLN A 132 14.70 2.87 -4.05
CA GLN A 132 16.09 2.71 -3.62
C GLN A 132 16.33 1.47 -2.78
N ALA A 133 15.39 1.10 -1.90
CA ALA A 133 15.49 -0.15 -1.14
C ALA A 133 15.48 -1.39 -2.05
N ALA A 134 14.82 -1.32 -3.21
CA ALA A 134 14.75 -2.41 -4.20
C ALA A 134 15.97 -2.44 -5.15
N ALA A 135 16.47 -1.27 -5.57
CA ALA A 135 17.69 -1.13 -6.38
C ALA A 135 18.93 -1.68 -5.66
N ASP A 136 18.94 -1.53 -4.33
CA ASP A 136 19.99 -2.05 -3.43
C ASP A 136 20.00 -3.59 -3.34
N ASP A 137 19.07 -4.35 -3.96
CA ASP A 137 18.98 -5.81 -3.80
C ASP A 137 20.07 -6.59 -4.58
N GLU A 138 20.67 -6.01 -5.63
CA GLU A 138 21.72 -6.69 -6.42
C GLU A 138 23.15 -6.52 -5.84
N ASP A 139 23.42 -5.44 -5.10
CA ASP A 139 24.78 -5.13 -4.58
C ASP A 139 24.84 -4.66 -3.11
N ALA A 140 23.71 -4.48 -2.39
CA ALA A 140 23.73 -3.91 -1.04
C ALA A 140 23.69 -4.92 0.11
N THR A 141 24.43 -4.58 1.15
CA THR A 141 24.33 -5.19 2.48
C THR A 141 22.91 -5.03 3.04
N ALA A 142 22.46 -5.95 3.90
CA ALA A 142 21.16 -5.87 4.58
C ALA A 142 20.92 -4.51 5.28
N GLU A 143 22.01 -3.82 5.65
CA GLU A 143 22.01 -2.49 6.27
C GLU A 143 21.48 -1.37 5.36
N GLY A 144 21.74 -1.43 4.04
CA GLY A 144 21.24 -0.44 3.07
C GLY A 144 19.72 -0.48 2.95
N ARG A 145 19.17 -1.68 2.78
CA ARG A 145 17.73 -1.95 2.75
C ARG A 145 17.03 -1.52 4.04
N GLU A 146 17.60 -1.90 5.19
CA GLU A 146 17.07 -1.50 6.49
C GLU A 146 17.11 0.03 6.70
N SER A 147 18.11 0.71 6.15
CA SER A 147 18.21 2.16 6.17
C SER A 147 17.08 2.84 5.39
N HIS A 148 16.77 2.38 4.18
CA HIS A 148 15.66 2.93 3.39
C HIS A 148 14.28 2.61 3.98
N ASP A 149 14.12 1.43 4.57
CA ASP A 149 12.91 1.07 5.30
C ASP A 149 12.64 1.96 6.52
N ARG A 150 13.71 2.24 7.27
CA ARG A 150 13.64 3.20 8.37
C ARG A 150 13.25 4.58 7.85
N ARG A 151 13.81 5.03 6.73
CA ARG A 151 13.45 6.32 6.10
C ARG A 151 11.99 6.39 5.67
N ILE A 152 11.40 5.29 5.18
CA ILE A 152 9.95 5.22 4.89
C ILE A 152 9.16 5.45 6.18
N THR A 153 9.54 4.78 7.25
CA THR A 153 8.87 4.88 8.57
C THR A 153 8.97 6.29 9.14
N GLU A 154 10.18 6.84 9.22
CA GLU A 154 10.45 8.19 9.73
C GLU A 154 9.69 9.26 8.93
N ARG A 155 9.64 9.14 7.60
CA ARG A 155 8.91 10.11 6.75
C ARG A 155 7.40 9.98 6.89
N ALA A 156 6.88 8.76 7.01
CA ALA A 156 5.47 8.55 7.26
C ALA A 156 5.06 9.18 8.61
N GLU A 157 5.89 9.00 9.65
CA GLU A 157 5.65 9.61 10.96
C GLU A 157 5.77 11.14 10.93
N ALA A 158 6.75 11.69 10.20
CA ALA A 158 6.90 13.14 10.05
C ALA A 158 5.74 13.80 9.30
N TYR A 159 5.05 13.07 8.44
CA TYR A 159 3.83 13.56 7.77
C TYR A 159 2.67 13.65 8.77
N VAL A 160 2.46 12.62 9.60
CA VAL A 160 1.27 12.49 10.43
C VAL A 160 1.24 13.50 11.59
N ARG A 161 0.21 14.35 11.66
CA ARG A 161 0.02 15.28 12.78
C ARG A 161 -0.70 14.63 13.94
N GLU A 162 -0.28 14.94 15.16
CA GLU A 162 -0.83 14.38 16.41
C GLU A 162 -2.38 14.44 16.47
N ARG A 163 -2.96 15.60 16.14
CA ARG A 163 -4.43 15.80 16.17
C ARG A 163 -5.19 15.13 15.03
N HIS A 164 -4.51 14.73 13.97
CA HIS A 164 -5.13 14.19 12.74
C HIS A 164 -4.59 12.81 12.40
N HIS A 165 -4.05 12.07 13.38
CA HIS A 165 -3.27 10.86 13.15
C HIS A 165 -3.93 9.86 12.21
N ARG A 166 -5.19 9.54 12.49
CA ARG A 166 -6.01 8.63 11.66
C ARG A 166 -6.17 9.16 10.22
N GLN A 167 -6.59 10.42 10.09
CA GLN A 167 -6.90 11.03 8.80
C GLN A 167 -5.65 11.15 7.92
N ASP A 168 -4.54 11.63 8.49
CA ASP A 168 -3.28 11.81 7.77
C ASP A 168 -2.70 10.43 7.37
N THR A 169 -2.76 9.43 8.26
CA THR A 169 -2.32 8.05 7.94
C THR A 169 -3.15 7.45 6.81
N LEU A 170 -4.48 7.61 6.85
CA LEU A 170 -5.36 7.11 5.79
C LEU A 170 -5.10 7.83 4.47
N ALA A 171 -4.93 9.15 4.48
CA ALA A 171 -4.62 9.93 3.27
C ALA A 171 -3.31 9.46 2.63
N LEU A 172 -2.30 9.17 3.45
CA LEU A 172 -1.01 8.64 2.99
C LEU A 172 -1.13 7.24 2.40
N LEU A 173 -1.88 6.34 3.04
CA LEU A 173 -2.16 4.98 2.53
C LEU A 173 -2.84 5.02 1.15
N LEU A 174 -3.91 5.81 1.03
CA LEU A 174 -4.66 5.92 -0.21
C LEU A 174 -3.83 6.59 -1.32
N ALA A 175 -2.98 7.55 -0.98
CA ALA A 175 -2.07 8.17 -1.93
C ALA A 175 -1.02 7.15 -2.45
N CYS A 176 -0.43 6.33 -1.58
CA CYS A 176 0.48 5.25 -2.01
C CYS A 176 -0.24 4.19 -2.84
N ALA A 177 -1.45 3.77 -2.44
CA ALA A 177 -2.25 2.79 -3.18
C ALA A 177 -2.64 3.29 -4.57
N ARG A 178 -2.89 4.60 -4.73
CA ARG A 178 -3.14 5.21 -6.04
C ARG A 178 -1.91 5.17 -6.94
N ILE A 179 -0.71 5.44 -6.42
CA ILE A 179 0.53 5.31 -7.20
C ILE A 179 0.71 3.87 -7.69
N ALA A 180 0.51 2.88 -6.80
CA ALA A 180 0.56 1.46 -7.16
C ALA A 180 -0.48 1.09 -8.22
N ALA A 181 -1.72 1.56 -8.09
CA ALA A 181 -2.80 1.32 -9.05
C ALA A 181 -2.48 1.91 -10.43
N THR A 182 -1.91 3.12 -10.48
CA THR A 182 -1.46 3.74 -11.74
C THR A 182 -0.37 2.92 -12.40
N ALA A 183 0.64 2.49 -11.66
CA ALA A 183 1.71 1.62 -12.19
C ALA A 183 1.17 0.27 -12.68
N LEU A 184 0.23 -0.33 -11.95
CA LEU A 184 -0.43 -1.57 -12.35
C LEU A 184 -1.26 -1.41 -13.63
N GLN A 185 -1.92 -0.27 -13.80
CA GLN A 185 -2.64 0.07 -15.03
C GLN A 185 -1.69 0.20 -16.22
N GLU A 186 -0.54 0.85 -16.05
CA GLU A 186 0.52 0.94 -17.08
C GLU A 186 1.02 -0.46 -17.46
N LEU A 187 1.38 -1.28 -16.46
CA LEU A 187 1.82 -2.66 -16.65
C LEU A 187 0.82 -3.53 -17.42
N SER A 188 -0.44 -3.42 -17.03
CA SER A 188 -1.50 -4.25 -17.59
C SER A 188 -2.04 -3.69 -18.90
N SER A 189 -1.50 -2.57 -19.41
CA SER A 189 -2.04 -1.84 -20.56
C SER A 189 -3.54 -1.52 -20.43
N GLY A 190 -4.00 -1.31 -19.20
CA GLY A 190 -5.42 -1.11 -18.89
C GLY A 190 -6.30 -2.37 -18.82
N ASP A 191 -5.74 -3.58 -19.03
CA ASP A 191 -6.48 -4.83 -18.89
C ASP A 191 -6.71 -5.17 -17.41
N ARG A 192 -7.99 -5.21 -17.01
CA ARG A 192 -8.40 -5.55 -15.64
C ARG A 192 -8.05 -6.98 -15.25
N ALA A 193 -8.19 -7.94 -16.16
CA ALA A 193 -7.92 -9.35 -15.85
C ALA A 193 -6.43 -9.55 -15.60
N GLU A 194 -5.59 -8.87 -16.37
CA GLU A 194 -4.15 -8.89 -16.22
C GLU A 194 -3.71 -8.19 -14.91
N ALA A 195 -4.28 -7.03 -14.60
CA ALA A 195 -4.04 -6.34 -13.33
C ALA A 195 -4.45 -7.21 -12.12
N ALA A 196 -5.59 -7.89 -12.21
CA ALA A 196 -6.04 -8.81 -11.18
C ALA A 196 -5.07 -9.98 -11.01
N ARG A 197 -4.58 -10.57 -12.10
CA ARG A 197 -3.61 -11.67 -12.12
C ARG A 197 -2.29 -11.27 -11.45
N HIS A 198 -1.75 -10.09 -11.78
CA HIS A 198 -0.55 -9.56 -11.13
C HIS A 198 -0.72 -9.45 -9.61
N LEU A 199 -1.86 -8.92 -9.17
CA LEU A 199 -2.18 -8.80 -7.74
C LEU A 199 -2.40 -10.15 -7.05
N ASP A 200 -2.98 -11.13 -7.74
CA ASP A 200 -3.14 -12.49 -7.21
C ASP A 200 -1.79 -13.20 -7.07
N GLU A 201 -0.88 -13.00 -8.02
CA GLU A 201 0.49 -13.51 -7.94
C GLU A 201 1.24 -12.91 -6.74
N LEU A 202 1.16 -11.58 -6.58
CA LEU A 202 1.73 -10.85 -5.44
C LEU A 202 1.16 -11.34 -4.10
N ALA A 203 -0.17 -11.45 -3.99
CA ALA A 203 -0.83 -11.94 -2.78
C ALA A 203 -0.46 -13.41 -2.49
N GLY A 204 -0.37 -14.23 -3.53
CA GLY A 204 -0.02 -15.65 -3.44
C GLY A 204 1.36 -15.91 -2.82
N ARG A 205 2.35 -15.01 -3.04
CA ARG A 205 3.68 -15.11 -2.40
C ARG A 205 3.63 -15.05 -0.86
N HIS A 206 2.61 -14.40 -0.32
CA HIS A 206 2.45 -14.16 1.12
C HIS A 206 1.38 -15.05 1.75
N MET A 207 0.84 -16.01 1.00
CA MET A 207 -0.13 -16.97 1.52
C MET A 207 0.54 -18.29 1.92
N PRO A 208 0.08 -18.94 3.01
CA PRO A 208 0.48 -20.31 3.30
C PRO A 208 0.11 -21.22 2.13
N HIS A 209 1.02 -22.10 1.71
CA HIS A 209 0.83 -23.02 0.58
C HIS A 209 -0.40 -23.95 0.70
N THR A 210 -0.96 -24.09 1.89
CA THR A 210 -2.14 -24.92 2.19
C THR A 210 -3.43 -24.14 2.38
N ALA A 211 -3.40 -22.80 2.28
CA ALA A 211 -4.58 -21.97 2.41
C ALA A 211 -5.31 -21.88 1.06
N PRO A 212 -6.66 -21.91 1.04
CA PRO A 212 -7.41 -21.64 -0.19
C PRO A 212 -7.08 -20.23 -0.68
N VAL A 213 -6.92 -20.09 -2.00
CA VAL A 213 -6.70 -18.81 -2.72
C VAL A 213 -7.71 -17.76 -2.21
N PRO A 214 -7.30 -16.50 -1.98
CA PRO A 214 -8.18 -15.55 -1.35
C PRO A 214 -9.26 -15.16 -2.34
N LEU A 215 -10.52 -15.46 -2.01
CA LEU A 215 -11.67 -14.89 -2.70
C LEU A 215 -11.81 -13.42 -2.26
N TRP A 216 -10.83 -12.58 -2.65
CA TRP A 216 -10.85 -11.10 -2.76
C TRP A 216 -11.30 -10.25 -1.54
N VAL A 217 -11.23 -10.81 -0.33
CA VAL A 217 -11.37 -10.21 1.01
C VAL A 217 -12.26 -8.96 1.18
N PRO A 218 -13.59 -9.16 1.24
CA PRO A 218 -14.49 -8.41 2.12
C PRO A 218 -15.17 -9.38 3.08
N GLY A 219 -14.62 -9.44 4.29
CA GLY A 219 -15.06 -10.26 5.42
C GLY A 219 -13.88 -10.33 6.38
N ARG A 220 -14.13 -10.08 7.68
CA ARG A 220 -13.13 -10.26 8.75
C ARG A 220 -12.42 -11.61 8.54
N PRO A 221 -11.12 -11.77 8.77
CA PRO A 221 -10.58 -13.10 8.98
C PRO A 221 -11.34 -13.68 10.19
N ASP A 222 -12.19 -14.68 9.94
CA ASP A 222 -13.13 -15.17 10.94
C ASP A 222 -12.38 -15.55 12.23
N GLN A 223 -12.81 -14.95 13.35
CA GLN A 223 -12.63 -15.59 14.65
C GLN A 223 -13.41 -16.90 14.57
N ALA A 224 -12.68 -18.00 14.37
CA ALA A 224 -13.05 -19.40 14.55
C ALA A 224 -14.55 -19.71 14.43
N ALA A 225 -14.90 -20.49 13.40
CA ALA A 225 -16.15 -21.24 13.32
C ALA A 225 -16.62 -21.70 14.72
N ALA A 226 -17.71 -21.09 15.20
CA ALA A 226 -18.49 -21.57 16.32
C ALA A 226 -19.51 -22.59 15.81
#